data_AF-A0A7Y4NFW4-F1
#
_entry.id   AF-A0A7Y4NFW4-F1
#
_cell.length_a   1.000
_cell.length_b   1.000
_cell.length_c   1.000
_cell.angle_alpha   90.00
_cell.angle_beta   90.00
_cell.angle_gamma   90.00
#
_symmetry.space_group_name_H-M   'P 1'
#
loop_
_entity.id
_entity.type
_entity.pdbx_description
1 polymer ?
#
loop_
_entity_poly.entity_id
_entity_poly.type
_entity_poly.pdbx_seq_one_letter_code
_entity_poly.pdbx_strand_id
1 'polypeptide(L)'
;MRSDTQRRKLRRQAGTVLLFGLAASLAHAAPPRWSVPRDARIEHLEAGMQKGFEDNYMKEHCGDFTLTAEETLTYLRSATTITEQEVHDRVDWLPCVVRGTLVSGKGTQRKEVPFEISATLAAHVFEPGKPLAYLFCEGACEAKMNAIIEKHLRQEQK
;
A
#
# COMPACT_ATOMS: atom_id res chain seq x y z
N MET A 1 43.37 66.80 -51.46
CA MET A 1 43.51 66.48 -50.03
C MET A 1 42.83 65.14 -49.76
N ARG A 2 43.60 64.05 -49.72
CA ARG A 2 43.14 62.71 -49.30
C ARG A 2 44.31 61.93 -48.71
N SER A 3 44.14 61.46 -47.48
CA SER A 3 44.70 60.21 -46.95
C SER A 3 44.03 59.99 -45.59
N ASP A 4 43.20 58.96 -45.43
CA ASP A 4 43.53 57.55 -45.19
C ASP A 4 43.89 57.25 -43.73
N THR A 5 43.34 56.12 -43.24
CA THR A 5 43.85 55.30 -42.14
C THR A 5 43.45 55.58 -40.67
N GLN A 6 42.44 54.79 -40.23
CA GLN A 6 42.37 53.96 -38.99
C GLN A 6 42.53 54.57 -37.58
N ARG A 7 41.66 54.12 -36.64
CA ARG A 7 41.89 52.95 -35.72
C ARG A 7 41.20 53.15 -34.33
N ARG A 8 40.25 52.25 -34.03
CA ARG A 8 39.96 51.61 -32.72
C ARG A 8 39.74 52.47 -31.47
N LYS A 9 38.58 52.31 -30.81
CA LYS A 9 38.43 51.43 -29.63
C LYS A 9 36.98 51.30 -29.15
N LEU A 10 36.63 50.05 -28.85
CA LEU A 10 35.40 49.55 -28.24
C LEU A 10 35.00 50.31 -26.97
N ARG A 11 33.68 50.37 -26.68
CA ARG A 11 33.14 49.96 -25.36
C ARG A 11 31.61 49.81 -25.37
N ARG A 12 31.18 48.58 -25.05
CA ARG A 12 30.07 48.20 -24.16
C ARG A 12 28.65 48.65 -24.55
N GLN A 13 27.78 47.67 -24.81
CA GLN A 13 26.70 47.36 -23.87
C GLN A 13 26.23 45.93 -24.07
N ALA A 14 26.23 45.20 -22.96
CA ALA A 14 25.79 43.83 -22.83
C ALA A 14 24.27 43.83 -22.71
N GLY A 15 23.59 43.13 -23.61
CA GLY A 15 22.20 42.73 -23.47
C GLY A 15 22.15 41.24 -23.20
N THR A 16 22.49 40.81 -21.98
CA THR A 16 22.27 39.44 -21.54
C THR A 16 20.77 39.25 -21.36
N VAL A 17 20.12 38.66 -22.36
CA VAL A 17 18.76 38.14 -22.25
C VAL A 17 18.82 36.90 -21.37
N LEU A 18 18.41 37.05 -20.10
CA LEU A 18 18.13 35.94 -19.21
C LEU A 18 16.90 35.21 -19.74
N LEU A 19 17.13 34.15 -20.53
CA LEU A 19 16.13 33.11 -20.78
C LEU A 19 15.88 32.39 -19.45
N PHE A 20 14.82 32.79 -18.76
CA PHE A 20 14.28 32.06 -17.63
C PHE A 20 13.92 30.65 -18.08
N GLY A 21 14.69 29.67 -17.59
CA GLY A 21 14.43 28.27 -17.78
C GLY A 21 13.06 27.91 -17.20
N LEU A 22 12.15 27.47 -18.07
CA LEU A 22 10.98 26.70 -17.69
C LEU A 22 11.45 25.31 -17.25
N ALA A 23 11.92 25.20 -16.02
CA ALA A 23 12.00 23.92 -15.34
C ALA A 23 10.55 23.49 -15.06
N ALA A 24 9.96 22.75 -15.99
CA ALA A 24 8.73 22.02 -15.76
C ALA A 24 9.04 20.97 -14.68
N SER A 25 8.78 21.31 -13.43
CA SER A 25 8.73 20.35 -12.34
C SER A 25 7.62 19.36 -12.69
N LEU A 26 7.99 18.19 -13.21
CA LEU A 26 7.12 17.03 -13.20
C LEU A 26 6.84 16.76 -11.73
N ALA A 27 5.74 17.30 -11.22
CA ALA A 27 5.18 16.90 -9.96
C ALA A 27 4.96 15.39 -10.07
N HIS A 28 5.89 14.62 -9.50
CA HIS A 28 5.72 13.18 -9.34
C HIS A 28 4.55 13.05 -8.37
N ALA A 29 3.33 12.95 -8.92
CA ALA A 29 2.16 12.65 -8.12
C ALA A 29 2.49 11.38 -7.37
N ALA A 30 2.48 11.46 -6.03
CA ALA A 30 2.73 10.29 -5.20
C ALA A 30 1.84 9.14 -5.71
N PRO A 31 2.37 7.91 -5.79
CA PRO A 31 1.58 6.78 -6.27
C PRO A 31 0.25 6.76 -5.51
N PRO A 32 -0.87 6.50 -6.21
CA PRO A 32 -2.19 6.54 -5.59
C PRO A 32 -2.19 5.60 -4.38
N ARG A 33 -2.36 6.19 -3.19
CA ARG A 33 -2.43 5.41 -1.95
C ARG A 33 -3.68 4.56 -2.01
N TRP A 34 -3.52 3.26 -1.83
CA TRP A 34 -4.64 2.37 -1.68
C TRP A 34 -5.48 2.82 -0.47
N SER A 35 -6.82 2.74 -0.59
CA SER A 35 -7.72 3.18 0.47
C SER A 35 -9.03 2.40 0.45
N VAL A 36 -9.63 2.23 1.63
CA VAL A 36 -10.90 1.54 1.81
C VAL A 36 -12.06 2.53 1.67
N PRO A 37 -13.02 2.29 0.74
CA PRO A 37 -14.22 3.12 0.63
C PRO A 37 -15.05 3.15 1.93
N ARG A 38 -15.77 4.26 2.15
CA ARG A 38 -16.57 4.45 3.39
C ARG A 38 -17.70 3.45 3.51
N ASP A 39 -18.31 3.08 2.39
CA ASP A 39 -19.42 2.13 2.26
C ASP A 39 -18.95 0.68 2.12
N ALA A 40 -17.64 0.42 2.24
CA ALA A 40 -17.10 -0.90 2.08
C ALA A 40 -17.49 -1.84 3.24
N ARG A 41 -17.71 -3.11 2.91
CA ARG A 41 -17.95 -4.22 3.84
C ARG A 41 -17.10 -5.43 3.47
N ILE A 42 -16.92 -6.37 4.38
CA ILE A 42 -16.28 -7.66 4.10
C ILE A 42 -17.34 -8.70 3.74
N GLU A 43 -17.09 -9.45 2.67
CA GLU A 43 -17.83 -10.65 2.27
C GLU A 43 -16.85 -11.83 2.13
N HIS A 44 -17.36 -13.06 2.24
CA HIS A 44 -16.59 -14.30 2.04
C HIS A 44 -15.31 -14.41 2.90
N LEU A 45 -15.41 -14.07 4.19
CA LEU A 45 -14.28 -14.11 5.12
C LEU A 45 -14.03 -15.54 5.62
N GLU A 46 -12.80 -16.01 5.49
CA GLU A 46 -12.36 -17.31 6.00
C GLU A 46 -10.92 -17.23 6.53
N ALA A 47 -10.64 -18.03 7.56
CA ALA A 47 -9.30 -18.24 8.08
C ALA A 47 -8.75 -19.58 7.57
N GLY A 48 -7.44 -19.67 7.38
CA GLY A 48 -6.80 -20.93 7.02
C GLY A 48 -5.36 -20.78 6.56
N MET A 49 -4.89 -21.79 5.85
CA MET A 49 -3.53 -21.80 5.28
C MET A 49 -3.47 -21.03 3.97
N GLN A 50 -2.38 -20.30 3.75
CA GLN A 50 -1.99 -19.73 2.46
C GLN A 50 -2.10 -20.82 1.37
N LYS A 51 -2.65 -20.45 0.21
CA LYS A 51 -2.75 -21.39 -0.91
C LYS A 51 -1.36 -21.89 -1.29
N GLY A 52 -1.19 -23.21 -1.45
CA GLY A 52 0.09 -23.87 -1.69
C GLY A 52 0.85 -24.27 -0.42
N PHE A 53 0.33 -23.96 0.77
CA PHE A 53 0.89 -24.35 2.07
C PHE A 53 -0.03 -25.30 2.85
N GLU A 54 -0.99 -25.95 2.19
CA GLU A 54 -2.04 -26.75 2.83
C GLU A 54 -1.53 -27.98 3.61
N ASP A 55 -0.31 -28.44 3.30
CA ASP A 55 0.38 -29.57 3.94
C ASP A 55 1.52 -29.11 4.88
N ASN A 56 1.64 -27.81 5.16
CA ASN A 56 2.65 -27.30 6.09
C ASN A 56 2.30 -27.69 7.54
N TYR A 57 3.33 -27.99 8.35
CA TYR A 57 3.19 -28.38 9.75
C TYR A 57 2.47 -27.34 10.61
N MET A 58 2.44 -26.07 10.20
CA MET A 58 1.74 -24.98 10.89
C MET A 58 0.22 -25.03 10.73
N LYS A 59 -0.33 -25.88 9.86
CA LYS A 59 -1.77 -25.97 9.56
C LYS A 59 -2.63 -26.09 10.81
N GLU A 60 -2.21 -26.90 11.77
CA GLU A 60 -2.94 -27.15 13.01
C GLU A 60 -3.00 -25.92 13.93
N HIS A 61 -2.08 -24.96 13.75
CA HIS A 61 -1.98 -23.73 14.54
C HIS A 61 -2.63 -22.52 13.88
N CYS A 62 -3.07 -22.63 12.62
CA CYS A 62 -3.69 -21.51 11.91
C CYS A 62 -5.18 -21.36 12.19
N GLY A 63 -5.81 -22.34 12.87
CA GLY A 63 -7.24 -22.28 13.23
C GLY A 63 -7.58 -21.10 14.14
N ASP A 64 -6.64 -20.70 15.00
CA ASP A 64 -6.86 -19.67 16.02
C ASP A 64 -6.67 -18.25 15.46
N PHE A 65 -6.01 -18.11 14.30
CA PHE A 65 -5.86 -16.82 13.64
C PHE A 65 -7.12 -16.47 12.85
N THR A 66 -8.11 -15.93 13.56
CA THR A 66 -9.37 -15.48 13.00
C THR A 66 -9.57 -13.99 13.21
N LEU A 67 -10.26 -13.34 12.27
CA LEU A 67 -10.74 -11.97 12.39
C LEU A 67 -12.23 -11.95 12.03
N THR A 68 -13.00 -11.12 12.71
CA THR A 68 -14.36 -10.79 12.27
C THR A 68 -14.34 -9.80 11.10
N ALA A 69 -15.45 -9.69 10.38
CA ALA A 69 -15.60 -8.71 9.30
C ALA A 69 -15.26 -7.27 9.74
N GLU A 70 -15.65 -6.87 10.95
CA GLU A 70 -15.38 -5.53 11.49
C GLU A 70 -13.90 -5.31 11.83
N GLU A 71 -13.23 -6.33 12.37
CA GLU A 71 -11.80 -6.28 12.69
C GLU A 71 -10.95 -6.30 11.43
N THR A 72 -11.33 -7.09 10.43
CA THR A 72 -10.73 -7.05 9.09
C THR A 72 -10.88 -5.67 8.44
N LEU A 73 -12.07 -5.05 8.52
CA LEU A 73 -12.27 -3.68 8.04
C LEU A 73 -11.41 -2.66 8.80
N THR A 74 -11.24 -2.88 10.11
CA THR A 74 -10.39 -2.06 10.96
C THR A 74 -8.93 -2.15 10.54
N TYR A 75 -8.42 -3.37 10.31
CA TYR A 75 -7.09 -3.62 9.77
C TYR A 75 -6.90 -2.89 8.44
N LEU A 76 -7.77 -3.16 7.46
CA LEU A 76 -7.67 -2.63 6.11
C LEU A 76 -7.71 -1.09 6.09
N ARG A 77 -8.43 -0.44 7.02
CA ARG A 77 -8.46 1.02 7.13
C ARG A 77 -7.24 1.64 7.81
N SER A 78 -6.52 0.85 8.61
CA SER A 78 -5.43 1.33 9.47
C SER A 78 -4.05 0.97 8.94
N ALA A 79 -3.95 -0.07 8.12
CA ALA A 79 -2.71 -0.52 7.51
C ALA A 79 -2.17 0.49 6.48
N THR A 80 -0.86 0.52 6.33
CA THR A 80 -0.16 1.39 5.38
C THR A 80 0.30 0.59 4.18
N THR A 81 0.34 1.22 3.00
CA THR A 81 0.92 0.59 1.81
C THR A 81 2.44 0.54 1.94
N ILE A 82 3.01 -0.63 1.67
CA ILE A 82 4.45 -0.84 1.56
C ILE A 82 4.80 -1.33 0.15
N THR A 83 6.07 -1.21 -0.22
CA THR A 83 6.59 -1.73 -1.47
C THR A 83 6.87 -3.23 -1.37
N GLU A 84 6.94 -3.90 -2.52
CA GLU A 84 7.37 -5.31 -2.60
C GLU A 84 8.76 -5.53 -1.97
N GLN A 85 9.69 -4.59 -2.19
CA GLN A 85 11.02 -4.62 -1.57
C GLN A 85 10.92 -4.60 -0.04
N GLU A 86 10.07 -3.74 0.53
CA GLU A 86 9.84 -3.70 1.98
C GLU A 86 9.20 -4.99 2.50
N VAL A 87 8.33 -5.66 1.73
CA VAL A 87 7.82 -6.98 2.15
C VAL A 87 8.98 -7.97 2.28
N HIS A 88 9.85 -8.05 1.28
CA HIS A 88 11.00 -8.95 1.31
C HIS A 88 12.01 -8.63 2.42
N ASP A 89 12.23 -7.34 2.71
CA ASP A 89 13.29 -6.92 3.62
C ASP A 89 12.88 -6.97 5.10
N ARG A 90 11.59 -6.79 5.42
CA ARG A 90 11.14 -6.64 6.82
C ARG A 90 9.92 -7.43 7.23
N VAL A 91 9.26 -8.15 6.32
CA VAL A 91 8.08 -8.96 6.66
C VAL A 91 8.46 -10.44 6.65
N ASP A 92 8.37 -11.08 7.81
CA ASP A 92 8.35 -12.53 7.89
C ASP A 92 6.93 -13.02 7.58
N TRP A 93 6.67 -13.49 6.37
CA TRP A 93 5.30 -13.85 5.97
C TRP A 93 4.92 -15.21 6.55
N LEU A 94 3.95 -15.23 7.47
CA LEU A 94 3.43 -16.49 8.01
C LEU A 94 2.31 -17.05 7.14
N PRO A 95 2.25 -18.39 6.93
CA PRO A 95 1.28 -19.01 6.04
C PRO A 95 -0.12 -19.09 6.67
N CYS A 96 -0.31 -18.77 7.95
CA CYS A 96 -1.64 -18.59 8.53
C CYS A 96 -2.24 -17.28 8.04
N VAL A 97 -3.40 -17.32 7.41
CA VAL A 97 -4.02 -16.14 6.78
C VAL A 97 -5.52 -16.06 7.03
N VAL A 98 -6.03 -14.83 7.03
CA VAL A 98 -7.44 -14.51 6.88
C VAL A 98 -7.65 -13.92 5.49
N ARG A 99 -8.56 -14.49 4.71
CA ARG A 99 -8.84 -14.08 3.34
C ARG A 99 -10.31 -13.79 3.13
N GLY A 100 -10.60 -12.88 2.22
CA GLY A 100 -11.98 -12.49 1.92
C GLY A 100 -12.06 -11.45 0.82
N THR A 101 -13.23 -10.84 0.70
CA THR A 101 -13.53 -9.85 -0.34
C THR A 101 -13.98 -8.55 0.28
N LEU A 102 -13.27 -7.45 -0.01
CA LEU A 102 -13.72 -6.11 0.31
C LEU A 102 -14.68 -5.66 -0.80
N VAL A 103 -15.92 -5.35 -0.42
CA VAL A 103 -16.99 -4.99 -1.35
C VAL A 103 -17.49 -3.58 -1.09
N SER A 104 -17.55 -2.76 -2.13
CA SER A 104 -18.09 -1.38 -2.08
C SER A 104 -19.03 -1.11 -3.26
N GLY A 105 -19.85 -0.07 -3.16
CA GLY A 105 -20.86 0.24 -4.18
C GLY A 105 -22.04 -0.75 -4.20
N LYS A 106 -22.96 -0.52 -5.15
CA LYS A 106 -24.19 -1.32 -5.34
C LYS A 106 -24.47 -1.54 -6.83
N GLY A 107 -25.16 -2.64 -7.14
CA GLY A 107 -25.59 -2.95 -8.51
C GLY A 107 -24.41 -2.97 -9.49
N THR A 108 -24.53 -2.21 -10.59
CA THR A 108 -23.52 -2.11 -11.64
C THR A 108 -22.24 -1.38 -11.21
N GLN A 109 -22.26 -0.66 -10.09
CA GLN A 109 -21.09 0.01 -9.52
C GLN A 109 -20.42 -0.81 -8.40
N ARG A 110 -20.88 -2.04 -8.16
CA ARG A 110 -20.29 -2.91 -7.15
C ARG A 110 -18.86 -3.24 -7.54
N LYS A 111 -17.93 -2.98 -6.61
CA LYS A 111 -16.51 -3.32 -6.74
C LYS A 111 -16.16 -4.36 -5.70
N GLU A 112 -15.46 -5.40 -6.13
CA GLU A 112 -14.93 -6.46 -5.31
C GLU A 112 -13.41 -6.42 -5.36
N VAL A 113 -12.78 -6.50 -4.19
CA VAL A 113 -11.33 -6.53 -4.05
C VAL A 113 -10.98 -7.68 -3.11
N PRO A 114 -10.53 -8.82 -3.63
CA PRO A 114 -10.00 -9.90 -2.81
C PRO A 114 -8.77 -9.44 -2.01
N PHE A 115 -8.59 -10.03 -0.84
CA PHE A 115 -7.42 -9.80 0.00
C PHE A 115 -7.01 -11.07 0.75
N GLU A 116 -5.76 -11.09 1.22
CA GLU A 116 -5.21 -12.08 2.15
C GLU A 116 -4.37 -11.36 3.20
N ILE A 117 -4.70 -11.52 4.48
CA ILE A 117 -3.98 -10.95 5.63
C ILE A 117 -3.25 -12.08 6.34
N SER A 118 -1.93 -12.00 6.45
CA SER A 118 -1.10 -12.94 7.20
C SER A 118 -1.19 -12.70 8.71
N ALA A 119 -0.91 -13.73 9.49
CA ALA A 119 -0.73 -13.65 10.94
C ALA A 119 0.37 -12.67 11.38
N THR A 120 1.27 -12.26 10.47
CA THR A 120 2.23 -11.16 10.74
C THR A 120 1.71 -9.78 10.40
N LEU A 121 0.40 -9.66 10.17
CA LEU A 121 -0.29 -8.40 9.89
C LEU A 121 0.20 -7.69 8.60
N ALA A 122 0.84 -8.44 7.71
CA ALA A 122 1.02 -8.07 6.32
C ALA A 122 -0.18 -8.54 5.49
N ALA A 123 -0.49 -7.85 4.39
CA ALA A 123 -1.58 -8.26 3.52
C ALA A 123 -1.30 -8.05 2.03
N HIS A 124 -1.86 -8.94 1.25
CA HIS A 124 -2.03 -8.84 -0.19
C HIS A 124 -3.41 -8.29 -0.52
N VAL A 125 -3.48 -7.31 -1.42
CA VAL A 125 -4.73 -6.79 -1.95
C VAL A 125 -4.76 -6.86 -3.47
N PHE A 126 -5.74 -7.60 -4.00
CA PHE A 126 -5.84 -7.96 -5.40
C PHE A 126 -6.88 -7.08 -6.11
N GLU A 127 -6.55 -5.82 -6.37
CA GLU A 127 -7.50 -4.94 -7.08
C GLU A 127 -7.51 -5.23 -8.59
N PRO A 128 -8.69 -5.54 -9.20
CA PRO A 128 -8.76 -5.92 -10.61
C PRO A 128 -8.16 -4.86 -11.54
N GLY A 129 -7.27 -5.28 -12.43
CA GLY A 129 -6.62 -4.41 -13.41
C GLY A 129 -5.52 -3.51 -12.82
N LYS A 130 -5.14 -3.70 -11.55
CA LYS A 130 -4.03 -2.99 -10.91
C LYS A 130 -2.94 -3.96 -10.45
N PRO A 131 -1.70 -3.47 -10.25
CA PRO A 131 -0.65 -4.24 -9.58
C PRO A 131 -1.09 -4.67 -8.18
N LEU A 132 -0.51 -5.78 -7.71
CA LEU A 132 -0.66 -6.24 -6.33
C LEU A 132 -0.25 -5.14 -5.37
N ALA A 133 -1.12 -4.82 -4.41
CA ALA A 133 -0.81 -3.90 -3.33
C ALA A 133 -0.45 -4.69 -2.06
N TYR A 134 0.61 -4.25 -1.40
CA TYR A 134 1.05 -4.79 -0.12
C TYR A 134 0.70 -3.80 0.99
N LEU A 135 0.09 -4.32 2.05
CA LEU A 135 -0.21 -3.54 3.24
C LEU A 135 0.55 -4.10 4.43
N PHE A 136 0.88 -3.23 5.37
CA PHE A 136 1.44 -3.63 6.65
C PHE A 136 0.87 -2.79 7.78
N CYS A 137 0.64 -3.43 8.91
CA CYS A 137 0.07 -2.82 10.09
C CYS A 137 1.17 -2.69 11.14
N GLU A 138 1.67 -1.47 11.33
CA GLU A 138 2.76 -1.14 12.26
C GLU A 138 2.32 -0.11 13.31
N GLY A 139 3.03 -0.07 14.44
CA GLY A 139 2.84 0.94 15.48
C GLY A 139 1.45 0.87 16.11
N ALA A 140 0.67 1.95 15.98
CA ALA A 140 -0.68 2.00 16.57
C ALA A 140 -1.65 1.00 15.92
N CYS A 141 -1.46 0.69 14.64
CA CYS A 141 -2.24 -0.34 13.96
C CYS A 141 -1.92 -1.71 14.56
N GLU A 142 -0.64 -2.05 14.64
CA GLU A 142 -0.14 -3.32 15.17
C GLU A 142 -0.62 -3.56 16.60
N ALA A 143 -0.43 -2.56 17.49
CA ALA A 143 -0.86 -2.65 18.88
C ALA A 143 -2.37 -2.94 19.01
N LYS A 144 -3.18 -2.32 18.15
CA LYS A 144 -4.63 -2.55 18.12
C LYS A 144 -4.98 -3.96 17.67
N MET A 145 -4.33 -4.46 16.62
CA MET A 145 -4.60 -5.78 16.07
C MET A 145 -4.10 -6.89 17.00
N ASN A 146 -2.95 -6.71 17.64
CA ASN A 146 -2.44 -7.64 18.65
C ASN A 146 -3.42 -7.75 19.84
N ALA A 147 -3.97 -6.64 20.31
CA ALA A 147 -4.98 -6.67 21.36
C ALA A 147 -6.26 -7.44 20.97
N ILE A 148 -6.66 -7.36 19.70
CA ILE A 148 -7.78 -8.13 19.14
C ILE A 148 -7.44 -9.63 19.13
N ILE A 149 -6.29 -9.99 18.58
CA ILE A 149 -5.86 -11.39 18.45
C ILE A 149 -5.72 -12.04 19.84
N GLU A 150 -5.08 -11.36 20.79
CA GLU A 150 -4.98 -11.86 22.16
C GLU A 150 -6.34 -12.07 22.83
N LYS A 151 -7.34 -11.24 22.49
CA LYS A 151 -8.69 -11.40 23.01
C LYS A 151 -9.33 -12.68 22.47
N HIS A 152 -9.16 -13.01 21.19
CA HIS A 152 -9.65 -14.27 20.61
C HIS A 152 -9.01 -15.48 21.28
N LEU A 153 -7.68 -15.49 21.43
CA LEU A 153 -6.94 -16.58 22.08
C LEU A 153 -7.42 -16.84 23.53
N ARG A 154 -7.76 -15.78 24.27
CA ARG A 154 -8.30 -15.92 25.64
C ARG A 154 -9.74 -16.41 25.70
N GLN A 155 -10.52 -16.22 24.63
CA GLN A 155 -11.91 -16.66 24.55
C GLN A 155 -12.01 -18.13 24.18
N GLU A 156 -11.10 -18.64 23.36
CA GLU A 156 -11.06 -20.07 22.95
C GLU A 156 -10.56 -20.99 24.07
N GLN A 157 -9.83 -20.47 25.06
CA GLN A 157 -9.36 -21.22 26.23
C GLN A 157 -10.41 -21.39 27.35
N LYS A 158 -11.63 -20.87 27.18
CA LYS A 158 -12.71 -20.91 28.18
C LYS A 158 -13.85 -21.81 27.74
#